data_AF-A0A951CDN6-F1
#
_entry.id   AF-A0A951CDN6-F1
#
_cell.length_a   1.000
_cell.length_b   1.000
_cell.length_c   1.000
_cell.angle_alpha   90.00
_cell.angle_beta   90.00
_cell.angle_gamma   90.00
#
_symmetry.space_group_name_H-M   'P 1'
#
loop_
_entity.id
_entity.type
_entity.pdbx_description
1 polymer ?
#
loop_
_entity_poly.entity_id
_entity_poly.type
_entity_poly.pdbx_seq_one_letter_code
_entity_poly.pdbx_strand_id
1 'polypeptide(L)'
;MAFFSKQHPSVSGELGGYQLGISLDEIFGSGAERGYGLVMATAPNEFLGAGSGFRVSFSPKTSGPSHAGIGYVEEGSFVDGAWKSGRRLNGDENDQGRFWRFAPQKINIEKVTLYRFH
;
A
#
# COMPACT_ATOMS: atom_id res chain seq x y z
N MET A 1 4.38 -4.11 -11.80
CA MET A 1 3.48 -3.03 -12.29
C MET A 1 2.13 -3.66 -12.55
N ALA A 2 1.05 -3.08 -12.03
CA ALA A 2 -0.31 -3.61 -12.18
C ALA A 2 -1.29 -2.51 -12.58
N PHE A 3 -2.32 -2.88 -13.34
CA PHE A 3 -3.42 -2.01 -13.79
C PHE A 3 -4.75 -2.61 -13.33
N PHE A 4 -5.67 -1.77 -12.86
CA PHE A 4 -6.94 -2.16 -12.25
C PHE A 4 -8.10 -1.41 -12.90
N SER A 5 -9.20 -2.13 -13.12
CA SER A 5 -10.47 -1.59 -13.62
C SER A 5 -11.63 -2.31 -12.95
N LYS A 6 -12.86 -1.84 -13.14
CA LYS A 6 -14.06 -2.53 -12.64
C LYS A 6 -14.18 -3.99 -13.13
N GLN A 7 -13.56 -4.34 -14.27
CA GLN A 7 -13.52 -5.71 -14.80
C GLN A 7 -12.37 -6.55 -14.23
N HIS A 8 -11.31 -5.90 -13.72
CA HIS A 8 -10.17 -6.53 -13.04
C HIS A 8 -9.91 -5.79 -11.72
N PRO A 9 -10.80 -5.94 -10.73
CA PRO A 9 -10.82 -5.07 -9.56
C PRO A 9 -9.73 -5.42 -8.55
N SER A 10 -9.10 -6.59 -8.66
CA SER A 10 -8.05 -7.03 -7.76
C SER A 10 -7.05 -8.01 -8.38
N VAL A 11 -5.87 -8.06 -7.79
CA VAL A 11 -4.82 -9.06 -8.04
C VAL A 11 -4.13 -9.39 -6.71
N SER A 12 -3.58 -10.59 -6.58
CA SER A 12 -2.68 -10.93 -5.47
C SER A 12 -1.29 -11.26 -6.00
N GLY A 13 -0.29 -11.03 -5.15
CA GLY A 13 1.11 -11.38 -5.44
C GLY A 13 1.89 -11.56 -4.15
N GLU A 14 3.05 -12.22 -4.23
CA GLU A 14 3.94 -12.38 -3.09
C GLU A 14 5.15 -11.46 -3.21
N LEU A 15 5.48 -10.76 -2.13
CA LEU A 15 6.62 -9.85 -2.08
C LEU A 15 7.11 -9.69 -0.63
N GLY A 16 8.42 -9.78 -0.40
CA GLY A 16 9.03 -9.50 0.90
C GLY A 16 8.56 -10.41 2.05
N GLY A 17 8.10 -11.64 1.77
CA GLY A 17 7.57 -12.56 2.78
C GLY A 17 6.09 -12.31 3.15
N TYR A 18 5.39 -11.50 2.36
CA TYR A 18 3.97 -11.22 2.47
C TYR A 18 3.24 -11.60 1.19
N GLN A 19 2.00 -12.06 1.34
CA GLN A 19 1.01 -12.02 0.27
C GLN A 19 0.35 -10.65 0.29
N LEU A 20 0.42 -9.94 -0.83
CA LEU A 20 -0.21 -8.65 -1.04
C LEU A 20 -1.54 -8.88 -1.75
N GLY A 21 -2.62 -8.37 -1.17
CA GLY A 21 -3.91 -8.22 -1.85
C GLY A 21 -4.00 -6.80 -2.39
N ILE A 22 -4.04 -6.63 -3.70
CA ILE A 22 -4.12 -5.31 -4.34
C ILE A 22 -5.47 -5.19 -5.01
N SER A 23 -6.20 -4.13 -4.73
CA SER A 23 -7.52 -3.88 -5.32
C SER A 23 -7.74 -2.39 -5.61
N LEU A 24 -8.79 -2.07 -6.36
CA LEU A 24 -9.26 -0.70 -6.48
C LEU A 24 -9.54 -0.11 -5.09
N ASP A 25 -9.14 1.14 -4.92
CA ASP A 25 -9.43 1.87 -3.69
C ASP A 25 -10.94 2.10 -3.56
N GLU A 26 -11.47 1.90 -2.36
CA GLU A 26 -12.90 2.03 -2.09
C GLU A 26 -13.11 2.50 -0.66
N ILE A 27 -13.75 3.66 -0.50
CA ILE A 27 -14.14 4.20 0.81
C ILE A 27 -15.61 4.60 0.77
N PHE A 28 -16.36 4.30 1.83
CA PHE A 28 -17.71 4.82 2.04
C PHE A 28 -18.65 4.65 0.83
N GLY A 29 -18.48 3.56 0.07
CA GLY A 29 -19.26 3.27 -1.14
C GLY A 29 -18.84 4.04 -2.41
N SER A 30 -17.81 4.88 -2.33
CA SER A 30 -17.15 5.49 -3.48
C SER A 30 -15.88 4.71 -3.84
N GLY A 31 -15.95 3.93 -4.92
CA GLY A 31 -14.83 3.17 -5.46
C GLY A 31 -14.13 3.91 -6.60
N ALA A 32 -12.81 3.84 -6.65
CA ALA A 32 -12.03 4.26 -7.81
C ALA A 32 -12.49 3.46 -9.05
N GLU A 33 -12.63 4.12 -10.20
CA GLU A 33 -13.02 3.43 -11.43
C GLU A 33 -11.85 2.75 -12.14
N ARG A 34 -10.65 3.27 -11.89
CA ARG A 34 -9.37 2.83 -12.44
C ARG A 34 -8.30 3.01 -11.38
N GLY A 35 -7.31 2.13 -11.40
CA GLY A 35 -6.13 2.21 -10.56
C GLY A 35 -4.90 1.68 -11.28
N TYR A 36 -3.73 2.17 -10.91
CA TYR A 36 -2.47 1.68 -11.44
C TYR A 36 -1.36 1.94 -10.42
N GLY A 37 -0.33 1.10 -10.44
CA GLY A 37 0.83 1.35 -9.59
C GLY A 37 1.93 0.30 -9.64
N LEU A 38 2.94 0.58 -8.84
CA LEU A 38 4.09 -0.26 -8.57
C LEU A 38 4.27 -0.36 -7.05
N VAL A 39 4.62 -1.55 -6.57
CA VAL A 39 5.02 -1.81 -5.18
C VAL A 39 6.36 -2.52 -5.19
N MET A 40 7.28 -2.11 -4.33
CA MET A 40 8.62 -2.66 -4.16
C MET A 40 8.93 -2.84 -2.69
N ALA A 41 9.57 -3.94 -2.31
CA ALA A 41 10.12 -4.10 -0.95
C ALA A 41 11.44 -3.33 -0.85
N THR A 42 11.61 -2.52 0.20
CA THR A 42 12.83 -1.73 0.44
C THR A 42 13.60 -2.20 1.67
N ALA A 43 12.93 -2.86 2.62
CA ALA A 43 13.53 -3.53 3.77
C ALA A 43 12.57 -4.61 4.29
N PRO A 44 12.95 -5.44 5.29
CA PRO A 44 11.98 -6.28 5.98
C PRO A 44 10.84 -5.44 6.54
N ASN A 45 9.60 -5.78 6.18
CA ASN A 45 8.39 -5.09 6.60
C ASN A 45 8.28 -3.63 6.11
N GLU A 46 9.13 -3.18 5.16
CA GLU A 46 9.06 -1.85 4.55
C GLU A 46 8.86 -1.98 3.03
N PHE A 47 7.91 -1.21 2.50
CA PHE A 47 7.59 -1.19 1.09
C PHE A 47 7.49 0.25 0.57
N LEU A 48 7.94 0.46 -0.67
CA LEU A 48 7.76 1.68 -1.43
C LEU A 48 6.71 1.44 -2.51
N GLY A 49 5.81 2.40 -2.69
CA GLY A 49 4.72 2.30 -3.65
C GLY A 49 4.54 3.61 -4.38
N ALA A 50 4.16 3.51 -5.65
CA ALA A 50 3.84 4.66 -6.47
C ALA A 50 2.64 4.36 -7.36
N GLY A 51 1.69 5.29 -7.43
CA GLY A 51 0.52 5.16 -8.29
C GLY A 51 -0.71 5.91 -7.79
N SER A 52 -1.88 5.45 -8.21
CA SER A 52 -3.17 6.09 -7.93
C SER A 52 -4.33 5.09 -8.05
N GLY A 53 -5.37 5.28 -7.23
CA GLY A 53 -6.65 4.57 -7.33
C GLY A 53 -6.63 3.11 -6.89
N PHE A 54 -5.67 2.70 -6.06
CA PHE A 54 -5.58 1.33 -5.56
C PHE A 54 -5.27 1.28 -4.06
N ARG A 55 -5.51 0.12 -3.44
CA ARG A 55 -5.19 -0.17 -2.05
C ARG A 55 -4.53 -1.53 -1.91
N VAL A 56 -3.70 -1.68 -0.88
CA VAL A 56 -2.92 -2.90 -0.59
C VAL A 56 -3.23 -3.41 0.81
N SER A 57 -3.54 -4.69 0.93
CA SER A 57 -3.53 -5.42 2.20
C SER A 57 -2.33 -6.37 2.26
N PHE A 58 -1.88 -6.68 3.47
CA PHE A 58 -0.69 -7.50 3.71
C PHE A 58 -1.03 -8.69 4.61
N SER A 59 -0.70 -9.89 4.14
CA SER A 59 -0.83 -11.13 4.92
C SER A 59 0.54 -11.80 5.04
N PRO A 60 1.10 -11.99 6.26
CA PRO A 60 2.37 -12.68 6.42
C PRO A 60 2.37 -14.10 5.84
N LYS A 61 3.47 -14.49 5.18
CA LYS A 61 3.68 -15.84 4.62
C LYS A 61 4.82 -16.60 5.29
N THR A 62 5.40 -16.03 6.34
CA THR A 62 6.51 -16.59 7.10
C THR A 62 6.06 -16.97 8.51
N SER A 63 6.79 -17.88 9.16
CA SER A 63 6.55 -18.25 10.56
C SER A 63 6.57 -17.04 11.50
N GLY A 64 5.86 -17.15 12.64
CA GLY A 64 5.73 -16.07 13.63
C GLY A 64 4.30 -15.51 13.70
N PRO A 65 4.11 -14.26 14.14
CA PRO A 65 2.77 -13.69 14.31
C PRO A 65 2.01 -13.63 12.97
N SER A 66 0.78 -14.12 12.95
CA SER A 66 0.02 -14.40 11.71
C SER A 66 -0.63 -13.16 11.08
N HIS A 67 -0.67 -12.04 11.81
CA HIS A 67 -1.29 -10.81 11.34
C HIS A 67 -0.24 -9.74 11.06
N ALA A 68 -0.56 -8.84 10.14
CA ALA A 68 0.21 -7.64 9.86
C ALA A 68 -0.67 -6.40 10.01
N GLY A 69 -0.11 -5.36 10.58
CA GLY A 69 -0.73 -4.05 10.68
C GLY A 69 0.15 -2.99 10.06
N ILE A 70 -0.46 -1.90 9.61
CA ILE A 70 0.27 -0.72 9.13
C ILE A 70 0.71 0.09 10.34
N GLY A 71 2.02 0.19 10.55
CA GLY A 71 2.60 1.01 11.61
C GLY A 71 2.55 2.48 11.25
N TYR A 72 2.97 2.83 10.03
CA TYR A 72 2.81 4.16 9.46
C TYR A 72 3.03 4.18 7.96
N VAL A 73 2.51 5.23 7.32
CA VAL A 73 2.75 5.55 5.91
C VAL A 73 3.38 6.94 5.83
N GLU A 74 4.37 7.12 4.97
CA GLU A 74 4.97 8.42 4.65
C GLU A 74 4.78 8.72 3.17
N GLU A 75 4.12 9.83 2.84
CA GLU A 75 4.25 10.43 1.51
C GLU A 75 5.66 11.00 1.34
N GLY A 76 6.20 11.01 0.13
CA GLY A 76 7.50 11.61 -0.11
C GLY A 76 7.91 11.65 -1.57
N SER A 77 9.19 11.95 -1.77
CA SER A 77 9.80 12.04 -3.10
C SER A 77 11.27 11.64 -3.01
N PHE A 78 11.88 11.36 -4.15
CA PHE A 78 13.33 11.19 -4.23
C PHE A 78 13.96 12.52 -4.68
N VAL A 79 14.91 13.02 -3.91
CA VAL A 79 15.74 14.19 -4.23
C VAL A 79 17.19 13.72 -4.23
N ASP A 80 17.88 13.90 -5.35
CA ASP A 80 19.27 13.44 -5.55
C ASP A 80 19.47 11.95 -5.23
N GLY A 81 18.47 11.12 -5.56
CA GLY A 81 18.48 9.68 -5.32
C GLY A 81 18.19 9.26 -3.87
N ALA A 82 18.03 10.21 -2.95
CA ALA A 82 17.69 9.94 -1.56
C ALA A 82 16.20 10.15 -1.27
N TRP A 83 15.63 9.31 -0.40
CA TRP A 83 14.25 9.50 0.06
C TRP A 83 14.14 10.76 0.91
N LYS A 84 13.20 11.62 0.55
CA LYS A 84 12.82 12.81 1.31
C LYS A 84 11.38 12.64 1.79
N SER A 85 11.21 12.33 3.08
CA SER A 85 9.90 12.22 3.71
C SER A 85 9.14 13.55 3.67
N GLY A 86 7.85 13.45 3.37
CA GLY A 86 6.87 14.51 3.48
C GLY A 86 5.93 14.25 4.67
N ARG A 87 4.63 14.18 4.40
CA ARG A 87 3.62 13.92 5.44
C ARG A 87 3.63 12.47 5.88
N ARG A 88 3.44 12.23 7.17
CA ARG A 88 3.10 10.91 7.72
C ARG A 88 1.57 10.79 7.80
N LEU A 89 1.02 9.72 7.22
CA LEU A 89 -0.41 9.43 7.17
C LEU A 89 -0.75 8.35 8.21
N ASN A 90 -1.87 8.50 8.92
CA ASN A 90 -2.33 7.57 9.96
C ASN A 90 -3.87 7.57 10.07
N GLY A 91 -4.45 6.58 10.74
CA GLY A 91 -5.88 6.61 11.08
C GLY A 91 -6.82 6.40 9.88
N ASP A 92 -7.66 7.36 9.56
CA ASP A 92 -8.62 7.28 8.46
C ASP A 92 -7.94 7.19 7.08
N GLU A 93 -6.75 7.77 6.95
CA GLU A 93 -6.00 7.80 5.70
C GLU A 93 -5.42 6.42 5.30
N ASN A 94 -5.30 5.48 6.24
CA ASN A 94 -4.90 4.08 5.99
C ASN A 94 -5.98 3.06 6.38
N ASP A 95 -7.25 3.48 6.35
CA ASP A 95 -8.42 2.67 6.71
C ASP A 95 -8.26 1.98 8.07
N GLN A 96 -7.91 2.76 9.08
CA GLN A 96 -7.66 2.30 10.45
C GLN A 96 -6.58 1.21 10.52
N GLY A 97 -5.57 1.32 9.65
CA GLY A 97 -4.42 0.42 9.55
C GLY A 97 -4.66 -0.86 8.73
N ARG A 98 -5.82 -1.01 8.07
CA ARG A 98 -6.18 -2.22 7.29
C ARG A 98 -5.62 -2.21 5.88
N PHE A 99 -5.56 -1.04 5.24
CA PHE A 99 -5.12 -0.91 3.86
C PHE A 99 -4.15 0.25 3.71
N TRP A 100 -3.11 0.03 2.91
CA TRP A 100 -2.26 1.11 2.43
C TRP A 100 -2.85 1.63 1.12
N ARG A 101 -3.20 2.92 1.08
CA ARG A 101 -4.15 3.46 0.10
C ARG A 101 -3.54 4.57 -0.73
N PHE A 102 -3.73 4.48 -2.04
CA PHE A 102 -3.37 5.49 -3.02
C PHE A 102 -4.64 6.10 -3.58
N ALA A 103 -5.05 7.25 -3.04
CA ALA A 103 -6.31 7.89 -3.42
C ALA A 103 -6.32 8.26 -4.93
N PRO A 104 -7.47 8.20 -5.62
CA PRO A 104 -7.55 8.35 -7.08
C PRO A 104 -7.33 9.78 -7.58
N GLN A 105 -7.27 10.79 -6.70
CA GLN A 105 -7.22 12.21 -7.09
C GLN A 105 -5.82 12.65 -7.58
N LYS A 106 -4.76 11.96 -7.16
CA LYS A 106 -3.38 12.27 -7.54
C LYS A 106 -2.52 11.01 -7.62
N ILE A 107 -1.40 11.12 -8.32
CA ILE A 107 -0.32 10.13 -8.22
C ILE A 107 0.47 10.46 -6.96
N ASN A 108 0.67 9.45 -6.11
CA ASN A 108 1.48 9.54 -4.91
C ASN A 108 2.68 8.59 -4.98
N ILE A 109 3.75 8.96 -4.28
CA ILE A 109 4.84 8.05 -3.91
C ILE A 109 4.84 7.98 -2.39
N GLU A 110 4.73 6.78 -1.86
CA GLU A 110 4.59 6.53 -0.44
C GLU A 110 5.50 5.39 0.00
N LYS A 111 5.94 5.44 1.25
CA LYS A 111 6.52 4.30 1.96
C LYS A 111 5.58 3.84 3.06
N VAL A 112 5.43 2.53 3.22
CA VAL A 112 4.70 1.92 4.33
C VAL A 112 5.64 1.06 5.16
N THR A 113 5.54 1.19 6.47
CA THR A 113 6.17 0.28 7.44
C THR A 113 5.09 -0.56 8.12
N LEU A 114 5.31 -1.87 8.17
CA LEU A 114 4.42 -2.84 8.79
C LEU A 114 4.97 -3.32 10.13
N TYR A 115 4.06 -3.75 11.00
CA TYR A 115 4.38 -4.56 12.18
C TYR A 115 3.58 -5.87 12.15
N ARG A 116 4.03 -6.88 12.91
CA ARG A 116 3.36 -8.17 13.02
C ARG A 116 2.80 -8.38 14.42
N PHE A 117 1.65 -9.02 14.52
CA PHE A 117 0.96 -9.31 15.79
C PHE A 117 0.17 -10.63 15.73
N HIS A 118 -0.26 -11.10 16.89
CA HIS A 118 -1.06 -12.32 17.06
C HIS A 118 -2.55 -12.02 17.03
#